data_AF-A0A9E5ATL0-F1
#
_entry.id   AF-A0A9E5ATL0-F1
#
_cell.length_a   1.000
_cell.length_b   1.000
_cell.length_c   1.000
_cell.angle_alpha   90.00
_cell.angle_beta   90.00
_cell.angle_gamma   90.00
#
_symmetry.space_group_name_H-M   'P 1'
#
loop_
_entity.id
_entity.type
_entity.pdbx_description
1 polymer ?
#
loop_
_entity_poly.entity_id
_entity_poly.type
_entity_poly.pdbx_seq_one_letter_code
_entity_poly.pdbx_strand_id
1 'polypeptide(L)'
;MRKSARLSLFTGLLAALAISPAAMGQFLPGGGIDTTNSNLPPFGVYLTPADVHAMYNGPGLAIVMSAIQHQPFTNDVHRTPSGPNEIEDFGSQLTGMVSVNLSPPSPITMQGPVQTLVLNKIGNTTGTFQTEMLALSLTGGGVMIRESPTQPSLGETRITDIGGGLYHIDSFFDVFTELSLDGGTSWIPQTGGPSRVNLEIPEPATFTLAVLAGAVWFGRIRRR
;
A
#
# COMPACT_ATOMS: atom_id res chain seq x y z
N MET A 1 -34.61 -2.00 -70.53
CA MET A 1 -35.37 -2.31 -69.28
C MET A 1 -34.75 -3.58 -68.70
N ARG A 2 -34.23 -3.75 -67.48
CA ARG A 2 -34.23 -3.08 -66.16
C ARG A 2 -32.83 -3.37 -65.54
N LYS A 3 -32.07 -2.40 -65.03
CA LYS A 3 -31.94 -1.98 -63.60
C LYS A 3 -31.91 -3.10 -62.54
N SER A 4 -30.79 -3.10 -61.78
CA SER A 4 -30.62 -3.30 -60.31
C SER A 4 -30.90 -4.69 -59.72
N ALA A 5 -30.22 -5.20 -58.68
CA ALA A 5 -29.37 -4.61 -57.65
C ALA A 5 -28.40 -5.68 -57.10
N ARG A 6 -27.19 -5.29 -56.67
CA ARG A 6 -26.28 -6.12 -55.87
C ARG A 6 -26.76 -6.11 -54.41
N LEU A 7 -26.95 -7.29 -53.84
CA LEU A 7 -27.32 -7.49 -52.44
C LEU A 7 -26.05 -7.46 -51.58
N SER A 8 -26.03 -6.54 -50.62
CA SER A 8 -24.98 -6.37 -49.62
C SER A 8 -25.13 -7.43 -48.52
N LEU A 9 -24.05 -8.13 -48.17
CA LEU A 9 -23.95 -8.83 -46.89
C LEU A 9 -22.85 -8.17 -46.06
N PHE A 10 -23.29 -7.37 -45.09
CA PHE A 10 -22.51 -6.98 -43.93
C PHE A 10 -22.30 -8.23 -43.07
N THR A 11 -21.05 -8.62 -42.85
CA THR A 11 -20.67 -9.53 -41.75
C THR A 11 -19.65 -8.80 -40.89
N GLY A 12 -20.11 -8.41 -39.70
CA GLY A 12 -19.34 -7.69 -38.70
C GLY A 12 -18.28 -8.57 -38.08
N LEU A 13 -17.05 -8.07 -38.05
CA LEU A 13 -15.93 -8.68 -37.34
C LEU A 13 -16.07 -8.36 -35.85
N LEU A 14 -16.41 -9.37 -35.05
CA LEU A 14 -16.43 -9.28 -33.59
C LEU A 14 -14.97 -9.31 -33.11
N ALA A 15 -14.38 -8.15 -32.82
CA ALA A 15 -13.07 -8.07 -32.18
C ALA A 15 -13.23 -8.42 -30.70
N ALA A 16 -12.86 -9.65 -30.32
CA ALA A 16 -12.72 -10.04 -28.93
C ALA A 16 -11.54 -9.24 -28.33
N LEU A 17 -11.85 -8.21 -27.56
CA LEU A 17 -10.89 -7.49 -26.74
C LEU A 17 -10.47 -8.42 -25.61
N ALA A 18 -9.38 -9.17 -25.81
CA ALA A 18 -8.74 -9.90 -24.74
C ALA A 18 -8.17 -8.87 -23.75
N ILE A 19 -8.89 -8.64 -22.65
CA ILE A 19 -8.40 -7.88 -21.51
C ILE A 19 -7.31 -8.75 -20.88
N SER A 20 -6.05 -8.44 -21.18
CA SER A 20 -4.91 -9.00 -20.49
C SER A 20 -4.96 -8.58 -19.02
N PRO A 21 -4.87 -9.49 -18.04
CA PRO A 21 -4.57 -9.12 -16.66
C PRO A 21 -3.07 -8.80 -16.59
N ALA A 22 -2.69 -7.62 -17.06
CA ALA A 22 -1.30 -7.16 -17.06
C ALA A 22 -1.24 -5.74 -16.51
N ALA A 23 -1.49 -5.62 -15.21
CA ALA A 23 -1.00 -4.53 -14.36
C ALA A 23 -1.08 -4.95 -12.88
N MET A 24 -0.68 -6.19 -12.56
CA MET A 24 -0.14 -6.44 -11.23
C MET A 24 1.35 -6.08 -11.37
N GLY A 25 1.68 -4.84 -11.02
CA GLY A 25 3.07 -4.45 -10.87
C GLY A 25 3.70 -5.44 -9.89
N GLN A 26 4.68 -6.20 -10.36
CA GLN A 26 5.49 -7.02 -9.48
C GLN A 26 6.32 -6.04 -8.65
N PHE A 27 5.87 -5.77 -7.43
CA PHE A 27 6.68 -5.08 -6.43
C PHE A 27 7.97 -5.87 -6.27
N LEU A 28 9.11 -5.28 -6.64
CA LEU A 28 10.39 -5.85 -6.26
C LEU A 28 10.48 -5.72 -4.74
N PRO A 29 10.60 -6.81 -3.97
CA PRO A 29 10.69 -6.72 -2.53
C PRO A 29 12.03 -6.09 -2.16
N GLY A 30 11.98 -4.96 -1.46
CA GLY A 30 13.14 -4.37 -0.82
C GLY A 30 13.72 -3.19 -1.58
N GLY A 31 13.39 -2.00 -1.12
CA GLY A 31 14.31 -0.88 -1.19
C GLY A 31 13.77 0.25 -0.34
N GLY A 32 14.27 0.37 0.89
CA GLY A 32 14.08 1.53 1.72
C GLY A 32 14.32 2.85 0.96
N ILE A 33 13.95 3.97 1.58
CA ILE A 33 14.04 5.26 0.90
C ILE A 33 15.41 5.92 1.11
N ASP A 34 15.91 6.60 0.07
CA ASP A 34 17.01 7.55 0.20
C ASP A 34 16.45 8.96 0.48
N THR A 35 16.90 9.60 1.55
CA THR A 35 16.35 10.88 2.03
C THR A 35 17.42 11.75 2.68
N THR A 36 17.24 13.07 2.64
CA THR A 36 18.09 14.03 3.38
C THR A 36 17.69 14.16 4.85
N ASN A 37 16.63 13.47 5.28
CA ASN A 37 16.07 13.57 6.63
C ASN A 37 15.95 12.18 7.26
N SER A 38 16.66 11.97 8.37
CA SER A 38 16.64 10.73 9.17
C SER A 38 15.49 10.64 10.18
N ASN A 39 14.57 11.60 10.21
CA ASN A 39 13.44 11.58 11.14
C ASN A 39 12.44 10.49 10.75
N LEU A 40 11.85 9.87 11.77
CA LEU A 40 10.86 8.80 11.63
C LEU A 40 9.43 9.33 11.93
N PRO A 41 8.33 8.70 11.45
CA PRO A 41 8.37 7.70 10.42
C PRO A 41 8.89 8.35 9.13
N PRO A 42 9.57 7.58 8.28
CA PRO A 42 10.08 8.09 7.02
C PRO A 42 8.92 8.51 6.11
N PHE A 43 9.13 9.58 5.33
CA PHE A 43 8.17 10.02 4.32
C PHE A 43 8.23 9.09 3.10
N GLY A 44 7.54 7.96 3.18
CA GLY A 44 7.38 6.99 2.11
C GLY A 44 6.05 6.26 2.22
N VAL A 45 5.89 5.21 1.42
CA VAL A 45 4.69 4.37 1.41
C VAL A 45 5.03 3.01 2.00
N TYR A 46 4.23 2.56 2.95
CA TYR A 46 4.28 1.20 3.47
C TYR A 46 3.36 0.31 2.64
N LEU A 47 3.95 -0.69 2.00
CA LEU A 47 3.28 -1.61 1.10
C LEU A 47 3.31 -3.02 1.67
N THR A 48 2.27 -3.79 1.36
CA THR A 48 2.26 -5.22 1.67
C THR A 48 2.86 -5.99 0.50
N PRO A 49 3.96 -6.75 0.68
CA PRO A 49 4.52 -7.56 -0.39
C PRO A 49 3.62 -8.73 -0.82
N ALA A 50 2.75 -9.18 0.09
CA ALA A 50 1.81 -10.28 -0.16
C ALA A 50 0.59 -9.80 -0.96
N ASP A 51 0.06 -10.68 -1.83
CA ASP A 51 -1.16 -10.41 -2.60
C ASP A 51 -2.37 -10.12 -1.68
N VAL A 52 -2.40 -10.79 -0.54
CA VAL A 52 -3.38 -10.57 0.53
C VAL A 52 -2.67 -9.84 1.65
N HIS A 53 -3.21 -8.67 2.01
CA HIS A 53 -2.76 -7.93 3.18
C HIS A 53 -3.32 -8.57 4.44
N ALA A 54 -4.64 -8.61 4.58
CA ALA A 54 -5.31 -9.12 5.78
C ALA A 54 -6.60 -9.86 5.41
N MET A 55 -6.95 -10.86 6.23
CA MET A 55 -8.22 -11.57 6.14
C MET A 55 -8.94 -11.50 7.48
N TYR A 56 -10.25 -11.25 7.45
CA TYR A 56 -11.11 -11.24 8.63
C TYR A 56 -12.28 -12.18 8.40
N ASN A 57 -12.48 -13.14 9.30
CA ASN A 57 -13.48 -14.18 9.15
C ASN A 57 -14.47 -14.15 10.34
N GLY A 58 -15.75 -14.28 10.02
CA GLY A 58 -16.84 -14.39 10.99
C GLY A 58 -17.95 -15.32 10.47
N PRO A 59 -19.01 -15.56 11.25
CA PRO A 59 -20.12 -16.39 10.81
C PRO A 59 -20.76 -15.86 9.50
N GLY A 60 -20.56 -16.58 8.40
CA GLY A 60 -21.07 -16.18 7.07
C GLY A 60 -20.36 -14.95 6.45
N LEU A 61 -19.21 -14.57 6.99
CA LEU A 61 -18.44 -13.40 6.58
C LEU A 61 -16.97 -13.76 6.33
N ALA A 62 -16.47 -13.39 5.16
CA ALA A 62 -15.05 -13.40 4.82
C ALA A 62 -14.71 -12.07 4.16
N ILE A 63 -13.83 -11.29 4.78
CA ILE A 63 -13.33 -10.03 4.25
C ILE A 63 -11.86 -10.21 3.92
N VAL A 64 -11.47 -9.87 2.69
CA VAL A 64 -10.09 -9.92 2.21
C VAL A 64 -9.68 -8.53 1.79
N MET A 65 -8.58 -8.03 2.36
CA MET A 65 -7.95 -6.79 1.96
C MET A 65 -6.69 -7.09 1.15
N SER A 66 -6.49 -6.39 0.04
CA SER A 66 -5.36 -6.57 -0.87
C SER A 66 -4.89 -5.25 -1.44
N ALA A 67 -3.67 -5.24 -2.00
CA ALA A 67 -3.03 -4.05 -2.58
C ALA A 67 -3.04 -2.84 -1.63
N ILE A 68 -2.77 -3.09 -0.35
CA ILE A 68 -2.84 -2.08 0.70
C ILE A 68 -1.59 -1.21 0.66
N GLN A 69 -1.82 0.10 0.71
CA GLN A 69 -0.81 1.14 0.81
C GLN A 69 -1.13 2.04 1.99
N HIS A 70 -0.16 2.16 2.89
CA HIS A 70 -0.21 3.10 4.00
C HIS A 70 0.74 4.26 3.73
N GLN A 71 0.24 5.47 3.83
CA GLN A 71 1.07 6.66 3.76
C GLN A 71 0.67 7.63 4.89
N PRO A 72 1.64 8.27 5.56
CA PRO A 72 1.33 9.45 6.35
C PRO A 72 0.62 10.48 5.46
N PHE A 73 -0.54 10.99 5.87
CA PHE A 73 -1.29 12.00 5.09
C PHE A 73 -1.10 13.42 5.63
N THR A 74 -0.43 13.56 6.77
CA THR A 74 -0.02 14.84 7.34
C THR A 74 1.50 14.89 7.45
N ASN A 75 2.08 16.05 7.17
CA ASN A 75 3.49 16.32 7.53
C ASN A 75 3.65 16.61 9.03
N ASP A 76 2.53 16.66 9.76
CA ASP A 76 2.49 16.83 11.19
C ASP A 76 2.72 15.48 11.87
N VAL A 77 3.97 15.23 12.25
CA VAL A 77 4.40 14.10 13.08
C VAL A 77 4.86 14.68 14.41
N HIS A 78 4.15 14.34 15.48
CA HIS A 78 4.56 14.69 16.83
C HIS A 78 5.50 13.60 17.37
N ARG A 79 6.70 13.98 17.80
CA ARG A 79 7.71 13.06 18.37
C ARG A 79 7.94 13.41 19.83
N THR A 80 7.73 12.45 20.72
CA THR A 80 7.93 12.62 22.16
C THR A 80 8.97 11.63 22.69
N PRO A 81 9.98 12.10 23.44
CA PRO A 81 10.89 11.20 24.13
C PRO A 81 10.18 10.43 25.25
N SER A 82 10.45 9.13 25.34
CA SER A 82 10.08 8.26 26.46
C SER A 82 11.34 7.55 26.96
N GLY A 83 12.07 8.22 27.86
CA GLY A 83 13.42 7.80 28.24
C GLY A 83 14.35 7.77 27.01
N PRO A 84 15.01 6.64 26.69
CA PRO A 84 15.84 6.50 25.50
C PRO A 84 15.03 6.28 24.20
N ASN A 85 13.70 6.10 24.29
CA ASN A 85 12.84 5.76 23.17
C ASN A 85 12.16 7.00 22.58
N GLU A 86 11.74 6.92 21.32
CA GLU A 86 10.96 7.94 20.64
C GLU A 86 9.55 7.40 20.38
N ILE A 87 8.52 8.12 20.81
CA ILE A 87 7.12 7.86 20.46
C ILE A 87 6.72 8.84 19.36
N GLU A 88 6.01 8.34 18.36
CA GLU A 88 5.64 9.10 17.16
C GLU A 88 4.14 9.02 16.98
N ASP A 89 3.47 10.17 16.87
CA ASP A 89 2.04 10.30 16.62
C ASP A 89 1.82 11.02 15.29
N PHE A 90 1.04 10.40 14.39
CA PHE A 90 0.77 10.95 13.06
C PHE A 90 -0.55 10.44 12.46
N GLY A 91 -1.07 11.14 11.46
CA GLY A 91 -2.21 10.68 10.66
C GLY A 91 -1.77 9.75 9.53
N SER A 92 -2.41 8.59 9.39
CA SER A 92 -2.23 7.65 8.27
C SER A 92 -3.46 7.54 7.37
N GLN A 93 -3.21 7.51 6.05
CA GLN A 93 -4.19 7.21 5.03
C GLN A 93 -3.84 5.83 4.47
N LEU A 94 -4.83 4.96 4.48
CA LEU A 94 -4.79 3.64 3.89
C LEU A 94 -5.62 3.67 2.61
N THR A 95 -5.04 3.17 1.53
CA THR A 95 -5.77 2.86 0.29
C THR A 95 -5.55 1.40 -0.08
N GLY A 96 -6.50 0.80 -0.79
CA GLY A 96 -6.34 -0.55 -1.33
C GLY A 96 -7.65 -1.10 -1.83
N MET A 97 -7.75 -2.43 -1.87
CA MET A 97 -8.91 -3.16 -2.35
C MET A 97 -9.50 -4.01 -1.23
N VAL A 98 -10.83 -4.13 -1.21
CA VAL A 98 -11.57 -5.00 -0.29
C VAL A 98 -12.52 -5.90 -1.07
N SER A 99 -12.54 -7.18 -0.72
CA SER A 99 -13.53 -8.15 -1.19
C SER A 99 -14.32 -8.68 0.00
N VAL A 100 -15.63 -8.80 -0.15
CA VAL A 100 -16.54 -9.31 0.88
C VAL A 100 -17.24 -10.55 0.33
N ASN A 101 -17.10 -11.69 1.01
CA ASN A 101 -17.72 -12.96 0.62
C ASN A 101 -17.46 -13.33 -0.85
N LEU A 102 -16.20 -13.17 -1.28
CA LEU A 102 -15.74 -13.43 -2.65
C LEU A 102 -16.36 -12.52 -3.72
N SER A 103 -16.92 -11.38 -3.32
CA SER A 103 -17.31 -10.34 -4.27
C SER A 103 -16.09 -9.86 -5.08
N PRO A 104 -16.30 -9.31 -6.30
CA PRO A 104 -15.25 -8.56 -6.97
C PRO A 104 -14.63 -7.52 -6.02
N PRO A 105 -13.29 -7.39 -5.96
CA PRO A 105 -12.65 -6.41 -5.11
C PRO A 105 -13.07 -4.98 -5.49
N SER A 106 -13.44 -4.18 -4.49
CA SER A 106 -13.76 -2.76 -4.62
C SER A 106 -12.72 -1.89 -3.92
N PRO A 107 -12.44 -0.68 -4.42
CA PRO A 107 -11.48 0.22 -3.77
C PRO A 107 -12.00 0.68 -2.40
N ILE A 108 -11.08 0.82 -1.45
CA ILE A 108 -11.34 1.40 -0.14
C ILE A 108 -10.30 2.47 0.20
N THR A 109 -10.75 3.52 0.89
CA THR A 109 -9.89 4.52 1.50
C THR A 109 -10.28 4.66 2.96
N MET A 110 -9.29 4.63 3.85
CA MET A 110 -9.46 4.79 5.28
C MET A 110 -8.45 5.78 5.83
N GLN A 111 -8.80 6.48 6.90
CA GLN A 111 -7.92 7.47 7.53
C GLN A 111 -8.06 7.43 9.04
N GLY A 112 -7.00 7.80 9.74
CA GLY A 112 -7.02 8.03 11.17
C GLY A 112 -5.62 8.02 11.80
N PRO A 113 -5.54 8.12 13.14
CA PRO A 113 -4.27 8.22 13.85
C PRO A 113 -3.52 6.89 13.90
N VAL A 114 -2.19 7.00 13.94
CA VAL A 114 -1.23 5.94 14.21
C VAL A 114 -0.23 6.43 15.24
N GLN A 115 0.14 5.55 16.17
CA GLN A 115 1.20 5.75 17.13
C GLN A 115 2.24 4.63 17.01
N THR A 116 3.52 5.00 16.91
CA THR A 116 4.64 4.07 16.88
C THR A 116 5.65 4.39 17.98
N LEU A 117 6.37 3.36 18.42
CA LEU A 117 7.47 3.42 19.36
C LEU A 117 8.74 2.97 18.66
N VAL A 118 9.82 3.74 18.83
CA VAL A 118 11.16 3.42 18.34
C VAL A 118 12.10 3.30 19.52
N LEU A 119 12.60 2.10 19.76
CA LEU A 119 13.44 1.81 20.92
C LEU A 119 14.85 2.38 20.75
N ASN A 120 15.37 3.01 21.81
CA ASN A 120 16.74 3.58 21.87
C ASN A 120 17.07 4.62 20.77
N LYS A 121 16.07 5.26 20.17
CA LYS A 121 16.25 6.25 19.10
C LYS A 121 16.79 7.59 19.58
N ILE A 122 16.44 8.01 20.79
CA ILE A 122 16.81 9.33 21.30
C ILE A 122 18.33 9.45 21.42
N GLY A 123 18.89 10.50 20.81
CA GLY A 123 20.34 10.74 20.77
C GLY A 123 21.07 10.00 19.64
N ASN A 124 20.39 9.16 18.86
CA ASN A 124 20.96 8.41 17.74
C ASN A 124 20.34 8.87 16.40
N THR A 125 21.18 9.27 15.45
CA THR A 125 20.74 9.64 14.09
C THR A 125 20.69 8.42 13.17
N THR A 126 21.68 7.53 13.28
CA THR A 126 21.80 6.29 12.50
C THR A 126 21.77 5.08 13.42
N GLY A 127 21.48 3.90 12.85
CA GLY A 127 21.42 2.65 13.60
C GLY A 127 20.28 1.75 13.15
N THR A 128 20.17 0.60 13.80
CA THR A 128 19.05 -0.32 13.66
C THR A 128 18.24 -0.28 14.94
N PHE A 129 16.97 0.07 14.82
CA PHE A 129 16.05 0.29 15.92
C PHE A 129 14.90 -0.69 15.83
N GLN A 130 14.62 -1.38 16.93
CA GLN A 130 13.39 -2.15 17.06
C GLN A 130 12.21 -1.18 17.21
N THR A 131 11.12 -1.46 16.52
CA THR A 131 9.91 -0.63 16.53
C THR A 131 8.68 -1.43 16.94
N GLU A 132 7.67 -0.72 17.41
CA GLU A 132 6.36 -1.28 17.71
C GLU A 132 5.27 -0.28 17.29
N MET A 133 4.24 -0.74 16.60
CA MET A 133 3.03 0.05 16.40
C MET A 133 2.15 -0.13 17.63
N LEU A 134 2.03 0.92 18.43
CA LEU A 134 1.27 0.92 19.68
C LEU A 134 -0.22 1.12 19.45
N ALA A 135 -0.57 1.87 18.40
CA ALA A 135 -1.94 2.11 18.04
C ALA A 135 -2.08 2.40 16.54
N LEU A 136 -3.19 1.94 15.99
CA LEU A 136 -3.72 2.33 14.70
C LEU A 136 -5.23 2.35 14.85
N SER A 137 -5.89 3.37 14.32
CA SER A 137 -7.35 3.45 14.32
C SER A 137 -7.78 4.16 13.05
N LEU A 138 -8.18 3.38 12.05
CA LEU A 138 -8.56 3.86 10.73
C LEU A 138 -10.06 3.67 10.53
N THR A 139 -10.69 4.66 9.91
CA THR A 139 -12.12 4.61 9.56
C THR A 139 -12.30 4.94 8.09
N GLY A 140 -13.23 4.25 7.43
CA GLY A 140 -13.52 4.44 6.01
C GLY A 140 -14.43 3.36 5.45
N GLY A 141 -15.20 3.67 4.40
CA GLY A 141 -16.09 2.68 3.78
C GLY A 141 -17.18 2.10 4.69
N GLY A 142 -17.50 2.76 5.81
CA GLY A 142 -18.46 2.27 6.81
C GLY A 142 -17.89 1.24 7.78
N VAL A 143 -16.58 0.98 7.76
CA VAL A 143 -15.88 0.05 8.65
C VAL A 143 -14.76 0.75 9.43
N MET A 144 -14.27 0.08 10.47
CA MET A 144 -13.13 0.53 11.26
C MET A 144 -12.08 -0.57 11.30
N ILE A 145 -10.81 -0.19 11.23
CA ILE A 145 -9.66 -1.08 11.47
C ILE A 145 -8.87 -0.49 12.62
N ARG A 146 -8.42 -1.33 13.54
CA ARG A 146 -7.48 -0.93 14.59
C ARG A 146 -6.32 -1.89 14.74
N GLU A 147 -5.27 -1.44 15.40
CA GLU A 147 -4.21 -2.31 15.95
C GLU A 147 -4.80 -3.24 17.03
N SER A 148 -4.34 -4.50 17.09
CA SER A 148 -4.87 -5.50 18.02
C SER A 148 -4.40 -5.25 19.46
N PRO A 149 -5.31 -5.01 20.42
CA PRO A 149 -4.93 -4.78 21.82
C PRO A 149 -4.28 -5.97 22.53
N THR A 150 -4.20 -7.13 21.87
CA THR A 150 -3.75 -8.40 22.47
C THR A 150 -2.52 -9.00 21.80
N GLN A 151 -2.08 -8.45 20.67
CA GLN A 151 -0.95 -8.97 19.91
C GLN A 151 -0.06 -7.81 19.46
N PRO A 152 1.21 -7.74 19.93
CA PRO A 152 2.08 -6.63 19.61
C PRO A 152 2.45 -6.60 18.13
N SER A 153 2.29 -5.44 17.52
CA SER A 153 2.68 -5.17 16.13
C SER A 153 4.13 -4.71 16.05
N LEU A 154 5.05 -5.66 15.91
CA LEU A 154 6.50 -5.41 15.97
C LEU A 154 7.08 -5.01 14.61
N GLY A 155 8.22 -4.33 14.62
CA GLY A 155 8.92 -3.92 13.42
C GLY A 155 10.40 -3.63 13.66
N GLU A 156 11.07 -3.22 12.59
CA GLU A 156 12.43 -2.71 12.66
C GLU A 156 12.58 -1.54 11.69
N THR A 157 13.37 -0.55 12.08
CA THR A 157 13.82 0.52 11.20
C THR A 157 15.33 0.64 11.25
N ARG A 158 15.96 0.63 10.07
CA ARG A 158 17.40 0.80 9.90
C ARG A 158 17.67 2.11 9.16
N ILE A 159 18.49 2.96 9.76
CA ILE A 159 18.95 4.22 9.18
C ILE A 159 20.47 4.11 8.95
N THR A 160 20.87 4.15 7.69
CA THR A 160 22.27 4.08 7.26
C THR A 160 22.67 5.43 6.64
N ASP A 161 23.74 6.05 7.12
CA ASP A 161 24.35 7.19 6.42
C ASP A 161 25.08 6.67 5.17
N ILE A 162 24.67 7.17 3.99
CA ILE A 162 25.25 6.78 2.69
C ILE A 162 26.16 7.87 2.11
N GLY A 163 26.48 8.89 2.90
CA GLY A 163 27.32 10.02 2.51
C GLY A 163 26.57 11.12 1.76
N GLY A 164 27.22 12.27 1.60
CA GLY A 164 26.64 13.41 0.87
C GLY A 164 25.44 14.08 1.56
N GLY A 165 25.22 13.82 2.85
CA GLY A 165 24.06 14.31 3.60
C GLY A 165 22.78 13.49 3.35
N LEU A 166 22.91 12.29 2.81
CA LEU A 166 21.81 11.36 2.55
C LEU A 166 21.84 10.19 3.52
N TYR A 167 20.63 9.70 3.84
CA TYR A 167 20.38 8.50 4.62
C TYR A 167 19.59 7.51 3.76
N HIS A 168 19.95 6.24 3.86
CA HIS A 168 19.13 5.12 3.42
C HIS A 168 18.32 4.59 4.61
N ILE A 169 17.00 4.54 4.48
CA ILE A 169 16.09 4.09 5.55
C ILE A 169 15.31 2.87 5.07
N ASP A 170 15.59 1.70 5.67
CA ASP A 170 14.75 0.52 5.56
C ASP A 170 13.81 0.45 6.76
N SER A 171 12.55 0.08 6.55
CA SER A 171 11.62 -0.11 7.65
C SER A 171 10.55 -1.15 7.32
N PHE A 172 10.09 -1.87 8.33
CA PHE A 172 8.92 -2.73 8.22
C PHE A 172 8.17 -2.82 9.54
N PHE A 173 6.91 -3.25 9.45
CA PHE A 173 6.13 -3.74 10.58
C PHE A 173 5.43 -5.05 10.21
N ASP A 174 5.30 -5.94 11.18
CA ASP A 174 4.39 -7.07 11.20
C ASP A 174 3.17 -6.65 12.03
N VAL A 175 2.11 -6.22 11.34
CA VAL A 175 0.97 -5.54 11.99
C VAL A 175 -0.13 -6.52 12.34
N PHE A 176 -0.60 -6.46 13.58
CA PHE A 176 -1.82 -7.11 14.02
C PHE A 176 -3.00 -6.16 14.02
N THR A 177 -4.04 -6.52 13.27
CA THR A 177 -5.24 -5.69 13.14
C THR A 177 -6.52 -6.41 13.52
N GLU A 178 -7.52 -5.61 13.88
CA GLU A 178 -8.89 -6.04 14.10
C GLU A 178 -9.85 -5.14 13.30
N LEU A 179 -10.90 -5.75 12.75
CA LEU A 179 -11.91 -5.07 11.95
C LEU A 179 -13.22 -4.95 12.74
N SER A 180 -13.85 -3.78 12.72
CA SER A 180 -15.21 -3.57 13.21
C SER A 180 -16.16 -3.15 12.08
N LEU A 181 -17.36 -3.72 12.12
CA LEU A 181 -18.46 -3.44 11.19
C LEU A 181 -19.63 -2.69 11.85
N ASP A 182 -19.54 -2.44 13.16
CA ASP A 182 -20.63 -1.96 14.01
C ASP A 182 -20.22 -0.75 14.87
N GLY A 183 -19.33 0.08 14.33
CA GLY A 183 -18.90 1.32 14.97
C GLY A 183 -18.01 1.10 16.20
N GLY A 184 -17.29 -0.02 16.26
CA GLY A 184 -16.36 -0.35 17.34
C GLY A 184 -16.99 -1.10 18.51
N THR A 185 -18.23 -1.57 18.36
CA THR A 185 -18.92 -2.36 19.40
C THR A 185 -18.33 -3.78 19.49
N SER A 186 -18.03 -4.39 18.35
CA SER A 186 -17.32 -5.66 18.24
C SER A 186 -16.16 -5.60 17.25
N TRP A 187 -15.19 -6.49 17.44
CA TRP A 187 -13.94 -6.52 16.70
C TRP A 187 -13.63 -7.95 16.26
N ILE A 188 -13.36 -8.11 14.98
CA ILE A 188 -13.01 -9.38 14.32
C ILE A 188 -11.49 -9.36 14.13
N PRO A 189 -10.72 -10.23 14.81
CA PRO A 189 -9.28 -10.28 14.64
C PRO A 189 -8.93 -10.76 13.24
N GLN A 190 -7.80 -10.27 12.71
CA GLN A 190 -7.25 -10.83 11.48
C GLN A 190 -6.92 -12.32 11.66
N THR A 191 -7.00 -13.06 10.58
CA THR A 191 -6.66 -14.49 10.52
C THR A 191 -5.41 -14.71 9.69
N GLY A 192 -4.55 -15.65 10.10
CA GLY A 192 -3.36 -16.03 9.32
C GLY A 192 -2.04 -15.40 9.78
N GLY A 193 -2.04 -14.65 10.88
CA GLY A 193 -0.84 -13.99 11.43
C GLY A 193 -0.78 -12.50 11.05
N PRO A 194 0.35 -11.83 11.33
CA PRO A 194 0.53 -10.41 11.05
C PRO A 194 0.61 -10.11 9.56
N SER A 195 0.18 -8.90 9.21
CA SER A 195 0.36 -8.34 7.88
C SER A 195 1.73 -7.64 7.82
N ARG A 196 2.67 -8.18 7.05
CA ARG A 196 3.97 -7.54 6.81
C ARG A 196 3.79 -6.33 5.90
N VAL A 197 4.17 -5.15 6.39
CA VAL A 197 4.26 -3.92 5.61
C VAL A 197 5.71 -3.45 5.56
N ASN A 198 6.23 -3.20 4.36
CA ASN A 198 7.57 -2.70 4.14
C ASN A 198 7.50 -1.26 3.65
N LEU A 199 8.42 -0.42 4.11
CA LEU A 199 8.67 0.88 3.51
C LEU A 199 9.27 0.68 2.13
N GLU A 200 8.60 1.23 1.13
CA GLU A 200 9.03 1.17 -0.25
C GLU A 200 8.98 2.59 -0.85
N ILE A 201 9.80 2.80 -1.89
CA ILE A 201 9.66 3.98 -2.73
C ILE A 201 8.38 3.79 -3.56
N PRO A 202 7.40 4.72 -3.51
CA PRO A 202 6.27 4.65 -4.42
C PRO A 202 6.81 4.74 -5.84
N GLU A 203 6.72 3.64 -6.61
CA GLU A 203 7.15 3.68 -8.01
C GLU A 203 6.38 4.81 -8.71
N PRO A 204 7.07 5.73 -9.41
CA PRO A 204 6.39 6.66 -10.27
C PRO A 204 5.62 5.83 -11.29
N ALA A 205 4.28 5.87 -11.23
CA ALA A 205 3.41 5.07 -12.10
C ALA A 205 3.98 5.05 -13.53
N THR A 206 4.50 3.91 -13.95
CA THR A 206 5.36 3.75 -15.13
C THR A 206 4.53 3.86 -16.40
N PHE A 207 4.03 5.06 -16.71
CA PHE A 207 3.21 5.34 -17.89
C PHE A 207 4.00 5.91 -19.07
N THR A 208 5.34 6.01 -18.99
CA THR A 208 6.13 6.82 -19.95
C THR A 208 7.16 6.08 -20.80
N LEU A 209 7.20 4.74 -20.83
CA LEU A 209 8.15 4.01 -21.71
C LEU A 209 7.50 3.30 -22.91
N ALA A 210 6.21 2.97 -22.88
CA ALA A 210 5.55 2.37 -24.05
C ALA A 210 5.19 3.39 -25.15
N VAL A 211 4.96 4.66 -24.79
CA VAL A 211 4.57 5.71 -25.75
C VAL A 211 5.74 6.17 -26.61
N LEU A 212 6.98 6.20 -26.07
CA LEU A 212 8.17 6.58 -26.84
C LEU A 212 8.63 5.47 -27.80
N ALA A 213 8.49 4.20 -27.44
CA ALA A 213 8.79 3.09 -28.36
C ALA A 213 7.78 3.01 -29.51
N GLY A 214 6.49 3.28 -29.25
CA GLY A 214 5.45 3.30 -30.28
C GLY A 214 5.60 4.45 -31.28
N ALA A 215 5.96 5.65 -30.82
CA ALA A 215 6.11 6.82 -31.69
C ALA A 215 7.29 6.67 -32.69
N VAL A 216 8.39 6.03 -32.28
CA VAL A 216 9.54 5.79 -33.16
C VAL A 216 9.25 4.72 -34.22
N TRP A 217 8.41 3.73 -33.91
CA TRP A 217 8.04 2.66 -34.85
C TRP A 217 7.04 3.14 -35.91
N PHE A 218 5.99 3.88 -35.52
CA PHE A 218 5.02 4.44 -36.48
C PHE A 218 5.60 5.56 -37.36
N GLY A 219 6.62 6.29 -36.88
CA GLY A 219 7.34 7.27 -37.69
C GLY A 219 8.17 6.66 -38.84
N ARG A 220 8.61 5.40 -38.70
CA ARG A 220 9.42 4.71 -39.72
C ARG A 220 8.59 4.01 -40.80
N ILE A 221 7.37 3.60 -40.49
CA ILE A 221 6.50 2.86 -41.44
C ILE A 221 5.79 3.81 -42.43
N ARG A 222 5.59 5.09 -42.08
CA ARG A 222 4.97 6.09 -42.98
C ARG A 222 5.89 6.67 -44.07
N ARG A 223 7.13 6.19 -44.21
CA ARG A 223 8.11 6.69 -45.21
C ARG A 223 8.55 5.64 -46.22
N ARG A 224 7.69 4.68 -46.58
CA ARG A 224 7.89 3.83 -47.75
C ARG A 224 6.64 3.80 -48.60
#